data_AF-A0A1A8AS99-F1
#
_entry.id   AF-A0A1A8AS99-F1
#
_cell.length_a   1.000
_cell.length_b   1.000
_cell.length_c   1.000
_cell.angle_alpha   90.00
_cell.angle_beta   90.00
_cell.angle_gamma   90.00
#
_symmetry.space_group_name_H-M   'P 1'
#
loop_
_entity.id
_entity.type
_entity.pdbx_description
1 polymer ?
#
loop_
_entity_poly.entity_id
_entity_poly.type
_entity_poly.pdbx_seq_one_letter_code
_entity_poly.pdbx_strand_id
1 'polypeptide(L)'
;MTTGAVCRFFQRRFASAAAALRPSPAEIRSHRNALFSREQARQRALYPRIEKIEVSMQGPGLDGTLLIMNKGMSTPLSCARHLTEHHVNNSALALVDGDLWPLHQPLTHSCSLTLLTFKDNDPTLVNEAYWRSCSALLGQVLETAFKDDYTVELLSTAEVPVTSGAFCCDVVLDPQLDSWTPSEESLRSLTKGAHQLIHQDLAWEPLEVAPSVALEVFSHSRCKQEEVEQRASQSPKGTLMLYRCGDHVLLAGGPLVARTGQCSQYEVTAFHSLGQGRWGHRRRAQGLSLPLQLQAHHTVWRKLRQRAQKLVDVPGCEEPSSSSSESTQ
;
A
#
# COMPACT_ATOMS: atom_id res chain seq x y z
N MET A 1 74.71 6.68 -33.57
CA MET A 1 74.54 6.51 -32.11
C MET A 1 73.67 7.66 -31.63
N THR A 2 72.49 7.37 -31.08
CA THR A 2 71.79 8.06 -29.98
C THR A 2 70.39 7.47 -29.91
N THR A 3 70.25 6.51 -29.00
CA THR A 3 69.02 5.83 -28.60
C THR A 3 68.14 6.75 -27.76
N GLY A 4 66.87 6.91 -28.13
CA GLY A 4 65.84 7.56 -27.31
C GLY A 4 64.65 6.62 -27.14
N ALA A 5 64.64 5.84 -26.05
CA ALA A 5 63.56 4.94 -25.70
C ALA A 5 62.41 5.73 -25.04
N VAL A 6 61.24 5.77 -25.68
CA VAL A 6 60.02 6.32 -25.09
C VAL A 6 59.24 5.17 -24.45
N CYS A 7 59.37 5.03 -23.13
CA CYS A 7 58.63 4.08 -22.32
C CYS A 7 57.17 4.58 -22.16
N ARG A 8 56.24 4.05 -22.96
CA ARG A 8 54.80 4.29 -22.77
C ARG A 8 54.32 3.49 -21.56
N PHE A 9 54.24 4.14 -20.40
CA PHE A 9 53.52 3.64 -19.24
C PHE A 9 52.04 3.47 -19.59
N PHE A 10 51.62 2.23 -19.81
CA PHE A 10 50.21 1.85 -19.77
C PHE A 10 49.75 1.89 -18.32
N GLN A 11 49.21 3.04 -17.88
CA GLN A 11 48.36 3.07 -16.68
C GLN A 11 47.04 2.38 -17.01
N ARG A 12 47.01 1.05 -16.85
CA ARG A 12 45.76 0.32 -16.62
C ARG A 12 45.19 0.83 -15.30
N ARG A 13 44.26 1.78 -15.38
CA ARG A 13 43.34 2.08 -14.27
C ARG A 13 42.50 0.82 -14.05
N PHE A 14 42.95 -0.02 -13.13
CA PHE A 14 42.07 -0.99 -12.49
C PHE A 14 41.05 -0.18 -11.69
N ALA A 15 39.87 0.03 -12.29
CA ALA A 15 38.71 0.50 -11.54
C ALA A 15 38.37 -0.59 -10.52
N SER A 16 38.46 -0.21 -9.25
CA SER A 16 38.10 -1.05 -8.10
C SER A 16 36.77 -1.75 -8.33
N ALA A 17 36.80 -3.09 -8.34
CA ALA A 17 35.62 -3.89 -8.09
C ALA A 17 35.12 -3.62 -6.66
N ALA A 18 33.80 -3.74 -6.47
CA ALA A 18 33.07 -3.65 -5.20
C ALA A 18 32.77 -2.23 -4.66
N ALA A 19 32.22 -1.34 -5.49
CA ALA A 19 31.05 -0.61 -5.01
C ALA A 19 29.89 -1.62 -5.01
N ALA A 20 29.36 -1.98 -3.85
CA ALA A 20 28.17 -2.85 -3.78
C ALA A 20 27.09 -2.22 -4.67
N LEU A 21 26.78 -2.86 -5.80
CA LEU A 21 25.74 -2.43 -6.72
C LEU A 21 24.44 -2.44 -5.92
N ARG A 22 23.98 -1.25 -5.50
CA ARG A 22 22.65 -1.10 -4.94
C ARG A 22 21.67 -1.56 -6.03
N PRO A 23 20.79 -2.53 -5.75
CA PRO A 23 19.85 -3.00 -6.76
C PRO A 23 18.98 -1.82 -7.18
N SER A 24 18.71 -1.71 -8.49
CA SER A 24 17.87 -0.63 -8.99
C SER A 24 16.44 -0.75 -8.42
N PRO A 25 15.68 0.35 -8.31
CA PRO A 25 14.28 0.27 -7.87
C PRO A 25 13.43 -0.72 -8.69
N ALA A 26 13.73 -0.85 -9.99
CA ALA A 26 13.08 -1.81 -10.87
C ALA A 26 13.42 -3.28 -10.53
N GLU A 27 14.69 -3.58 -10.23
CA GLU A 27 15.12 -4.91 -9.79
C GLU A 27 14.47 -5.30 -8.46
N ILE A 28 14.41 -4.34 -7.52
CA ILE A 28 13.73 -4.53 -6.24
C ILE A 28 12.25 -4.87 -6.43
N ARG A 29 11.53 -4.12 -7.28
CA ARG A 29 10.11 -4.40 -7.60
C ARG A 29 9.95 -5.77 -8.25
N SER A 30 10.79 -6.10 -9.22
CA SER A 30 10.76 -7.40 -9.90
C SER A 30 10.99 -8.55 -8.91
N HIS A 31 11.96 -8.41 -8.01
CA HIS A 31 12.24 -9.40 -6.97
C HIS A 31 11.06 -9.60 -6.02
N ARG A 32 10.46 -8.51 -5.51
CA ARG A 32 9.24 -8.56 -4.68
C ARG A 32 8.11 -9.31 -5.38
N ASN A 33 7.86 -9.00 -6.66
CA ASN A 33 6.82 -9.66 -7.44
C ASN A 33 7.11 -11.15 -7.66
N ALA A 34 8.37 -11.52 -7.89
CA ALA A 34 8.75 -12.91 -8.07
C ALA A 34 8.50 -13.72 -6.77
N LEU A 35 8.85 -13.16 -5.61
CA LEU A 35 8.59 -13.78 -4.31
C LEU A 35 7.08 -13.90 -4.02
N PHE A 36 6.32 -12.83 -4.26
CA PHE A 36 4.86 -12.85 -4.14
C PHE A 36 4.23 -13.93 -5.04
N SER A 37 4.64 -13.99 -6.31
CA SER A 37 4.11 -14.97 -7.27
C SER A 37 4.46 -16.41 -6.88
N ARG A 38 5.69 -16.63 -6.36
CA ARG A 38 6.14 -17.93 -5.86
C ARG A 38 5.29 -18.40 -4.69
N GLU A 39 5.03 -17.53 -3.72
CA GLU A 39 4.21 -17.85 -2.54
C GLU A 39 2.74 -18.04 -2.92
N GLN A 40 2.20 -17.20 -3.79
CA GLN A 40 0.84 -17.36 -4.32
C GLN A 40 0.68 -18.72 -5.04
N ALA A 41 1.67 -19.14 -5.84
CA ALA A 41 1.67 -20.45 -6.49
C ALA A 41 1.75 -21.60 -5.47
N ARG A 42 2.58 -21.47 -4.43
CA ARG A 42 2.67 -22.43 -3.32
C ARG A 42 1.33 -22.61 -2.62
N GLN A 43 0.63 -21.52 -2.32
CA GLN A 43 -0.69 -21.57 -1.67
C GLN A 43 -1.76 -22.17 -2.56
N ARG A 44 -1.77 -21.85 -3.86
CA ARG A 44 -2.67 -22.49 -4.83
C ARG A 44 -2.43 -23.99 -4.95
N ALA A 45 -1.17 -24.44 -4.86
CA ALA A 45 -0.81 -25.85 -4.91
C ALA A 45 -1.33 -26.66 -3.70
N LEU A 46 -1.73 -26.01 -2.60
CA LEU A 46 -2.36 -26.67 -1.45
C LEU A 46 -3.79 -27.18 -1.77
N TYR A 47 -4.40 -26.68 -2.84
CA TYR A 47 -5.74 -27.07 -3.30
C TYR A 47 -5.67 -27.76 -4.68
N PRO A 48 -5.05 -28.96 -4.78
CA PRO A 48 -4.88 -29.64 -6.08
C PRO A 48 -6.18 -30.19 -6.65
N ARG A 49 -7.19 -30.43 -5.80
CA ARG A 49 -8.51 -30.93 -6.18
C ARG A 49 -9.57 -29.89 -5.88
N ILE A 50 -10.56 -29.79 -6.78
CA ILE A 50 -11.66 -28.85 -6.64
C ILE A 50 -12.64 -29.39 -5.59
N GLU A 51 -12.61 -28.81 -4.40
CA GLU A 51 -13.62 -29.02 -3.37
C GLU A 51 -14.70 -27.94 -3.48
N LYS A 52 -15.96 -28.33 -3.34
CA LYS A 52 -17.10 -27.40 -3.36
C LYS A 52 -17.41 -26.93 -1.95
N ILE A 53 -17.72 -25.64 -1.82
CA ILE A 53 -18.18 -25.00 -0.59
C ILE A 53 -19.52 -24.31 -0.85
N GLU A 54 -20.34 -24.24 0.20
CA GLU A 54 -21.62 -23.57 0.17
C GLU A 54 -21.45 -22.18 0.79
N VAL A 55 -21.81 -21.14 0.03
CA VAL A 55 -21.74 -19.75 0.45
C VAL A 55 -23.15 -19.21 0.56
N SER A 56 -23.58 -18.92 1.77
CA SER A 56 -24.89 -18.31 2.04
C SER A 56 -24.76 -16.80 1.96
N MET A 57 -25.44 -16.16 1.02
CA MET A 57 -25.47 -14.70 0.96
C MET A 57 -26.37 -14.15 2.06
N GLN A 58 -25.91 -13.07 2.70
CA GLN A 58 -26.68 -12.29 3.66
C GLN A 58 -26.71 -10.85 3.18
N GLY A 59 -27.89 -10.21 3.23
CA GLY A 59 -28.04 -8.82 2.84
C GLY A 59 -29.43 -8.49 2.30
N PRO A 60 -29.72 -7.19 2.12
CA PRO A 60 -31.03 -6.72 1.72
C PRO A 60 -31.45 -7.32 0.36
N GLY A 61 -32.45 -8.20 0.39
CA GLY A 61 -32.96 -8.88 -0.81
C GLY A 61 -32.10 -10.05 -1.32
N LEU A 62 -31.05 -10.44 -0.58
CA LEU A 62 -30.18 -11.58 -0.89
C LEU A 62 -30.35 -12.75 0.09
N ASP A 63 -31.07 -12.53 1.19
CA ASP A 63 -31.30 -13.53 2.23
C ASP A 63 -31.93 -14.81 1.66
N GLY A 64 -31.28 -15.95 1.92
CA GLY A 64 -31.68 -17.26 1.40
C GLY A 64 -31.03 -17.65 0.06
N THR A 65 -30.20 -16.79 -0.53
CA THR A 65 -29.43 -17.15 -1.73
C THR A 65 -28.22 -18.01 -1.35
N LEU A 66 -28.18 -19.25 -1.84
CA LEU A 66 -27.05 -20.16 -1.65
C LEU A 66 -26.26 -20.32 -2.94
N LEU A 67 -24.95 -20.13 -2.86
CA LEU A 67 -24.03 -20.25 -3.98
C LEU A 67 -23.04 -21.39 -3.75
N ILE A 68 -22.86 -22.26 -4.74
CA ILE A 68 -21.90 -23.36 -4.68
C ILE A 68 -20.59 -22.91 -5.36
N MET A 69 -19.54 -22.76 -4.56
CA MET A 69 -18.26 -22.17 -4.95
C MET A 69 -17.11 -23.17 -4.81
N ASN A 70 -15.93 -22.82 -5.31
CA ASN A 70 -14.73 -23.65 -5.20
C ASN A 70 -13.86 -23.19 -4.03
N LYS A 71 -13.56 -24.10 -3.11
CA LYS A 71 -12.66 -23.86 -1.98
C LYS A 71 -11.26 -23.47 -2.45
N GLY A 72 -10.67 -22.45 -1.83
CA GLY A 72 -9.31 -21.99 -2.13
C GLY A 72 -9.13 -21.32 -3.50
N MET A 73 -10.22 -21.12 -4.26
CA MET A 73 -10.18 -20.51 -5.59
C MET A 73 -11.23 -19.42 -5.79
N SER A 74 -12.49 -19.71 -5.43
CA SER A 74 -13.56 -18.72 -5.52
C SER A 74 -13.34 -17.62 -4.48
N THR A 75 -13.65 -16.39 -4.87
CA THR A 75 -13.50 -15.19 -4.04
C THR A 75 -14.87 -14.57 -3.80
N PRO A 76 -15.05 -13.70 -2.78
CA PRO A 76 -16.28 -12.92 -2.64
C PRO A 76 -16.66 -12.14 -3.91
N LEU A 77 -15.67 -11.64 -4.67
CA LEU A 77 -15.93 -11.00 -5.95
C LEU A 77 -16.52 -11.97 -6.98
N SER A 78 -16.11 -13.24 -6.96
CA SER A 78 -16.74 -14.29 -7.78
C SER A 78 -18.19 -14.48 -7.38
N CYS A 79 -18.52 -14.51 -6.08
CA CYS A 79 -19.90 -14.56 -5.60
C CYS A 79 -20.72 -13.35 -6.09
N ALA A 80 -20.17 -12.14 -6.01
CA ALA A 80 -20.82 -10.93 -6.51
C ALA A 80 -21.12 -11.00 -8.02
N ARG A 81 -20.24 -11.63 -8.82
CA ARG A 81 -20.45 -11.85 -10.27
C ARG A 81 -21.63 -12.77 -10.58
N HIS A 82 -21.99 -13.70 -9.68
CA HIS A 82 -23.18 -14.53 -9.84
C HIS A 82 -24.49 -13.80 -9.54
N LEU A 83 -24.42 -12.64 -8.88
CA LEU A 83 -25.59 -11.84 -8.53
C LEU A 83 -25.91 -10.84 -9.66
N THR A 84 -25.26 -9.68 -9.64
CA THR A 84 -25.45 -8.64 -10.66
C THR A 84 -24.19 -7.80 -10.80
N GLU A 85 -24.06 -7.13 -11.95
CA GLU A 85 -22.96 -6.19 -12.20
C GLU A 85 -22.91 -5.04 -11.17
N HIS A 86 -24.07 -4.66 -10.62
CA HIS A 86 -24.15 -3.65 -9.56
C HIS A 86 -23.35 -4.06 -8.32
N HIS A 87 -23.44 -5.32 -7.88
CA HIS A 87 -22.68 -5.82 -6.75
C HIS A 87 -21.19 -5.82 -7.05
N VAL A 88 -20.79 -6.29 -8.24
CA VAL A 88 -19.38 -6.29 -8.67
C VAL A 88 -18.79 -4.89 -8.63
N ASN A 89 -19.54 -3.87 -9.05
CA ASN A 89 -19.03 -2.51 -9.16
C ASN A 89 -19.06 -1.71 -7.84
N ASN A 90 -20.00 -2.02 -6.94
CA ASN A 90 -20.23 -1.23 -5.72
C ASN A 90 -19.73 -1.88 -4.44
N SER A 91 -19.47 -3.19 -4.44
CA SER A 91 -18.87 -3.85 -3.28
C SER A 91 -17.42 -3.41 -3.12
N ALA A 92 -17.09 -2.89 -1.94
CA ALA A 92 -15.74 -2.48 -1.58
C ALA A 92 -15.03 -3.56 -0.76
N LEU A 93 -15.77 -4.22 0.12
CA LEU A 93 -15.31 -5.27 1.03
C LEU A 93 -16.38 -6.35 1.19
N ALA A 94 -16.02 -7.44 1.85
CA ALA A 94 -16.97 -8.44 2.31
C ALA A 94 -16.80 -8.70 3.81
N LEU A 95 -17.86 -9.21 4.43
CA LEU A 95 -17.81 -9.90 5.70
C LEU A 95 -18.02 -11.39 5.44
N VAL A 96 -17.11 -12.21 5.94
CA VAL A 96 -17.18 -13.67 5.91
C VAL A 96 -17.35 -14.13 7.36
N ASP A 97 -18.53 -14.66 7.69
CA ASP A 97 -18.89 -15.06 9.07
C ASP A 97 -18.67 -13.95 10.12
N GLY A 98 -18.86 -12.70 9.71
CA GLY A 98 -18.66 -11.50 10.54
C GLY A 98 -17.24 -10.92 10.52
N ASP A 99 -16.27 -11.64 9.96
CA ASP A 99 -14.89 -11.16 9.83
C ASP A 99 -14.68 -10.37 8.53
N LEU A 100 -13.91 -9.29 8.60
CA LEU A 100 -13.55 -8.50 7.43
C LEU A 100 -12.70 -9.28 6.44
N TRP A 101 -13.16 -9.32 5.19
CA TRP A 101 -12.55 -10.10 4.12
C TRP A 101 -12.37 -9.27 2.84
N PRO A 102 -11.14 -9.16 2.31
CA PRO A 102 -10.88 -8.56 1.01
C PRO A 102 -11.60 -9.31 -0.12
N LEU A 103 -12.14 -8.57 -1.09
CA LEU A 103 -12.97 -9.16 -2.16
C LEU A 103 -12.22 -10.13 -3.09
N HIS A 104 -10.90 -9.98 -3.21
CA HIS A 104 -10.03 -10.83 -4.02
C HIS A 104 -9.40 -12.00 -3.23
N GLN A 105 -9.67 -12.11 -1.92
CA GLN A 105 -9.13 -13.19 -1.10
C GLN A 105 -9.96 -14.48 -1.28
N PRO A 106 -9.34 -15.64 -1.60
CA PRO A 106 -10.06 -16.89 -1.79
C PRO A 106 -10.77 -17.38 -0.53
N LEU A 107 -11.97 -17.93 -0.67
CA LEU A 107 -12.75 -18.51 0.42
C LEU A 107 -12.23 -19.91 0.77
N THR A 108 -12.03 -20.19 2.05
CA THR A 108 -11.40 -21.44 2.51
C THR A 108 -12.38 -22.47 3.06
N HIS A 109 -13.62 -22.09 3.35
CA HIS A 109 -14.66 -22.94 3.93
C HIS A 109 -16.06 -22.46 3.53
N SER A 110 -17.08 -23.27 3.82
CA SER A 110 -18.48 -22.86 3.67
C SER A 110 -18.80 -21.79 4.71
N CYS A 111 -19.35 -20.68 4.26
CA CYS A 111 -19.45 -19.46 5.07
C CYS A 111 -20.70 -18.65 4.71
N SER A 112 -21.07 -17.75 5.63
CA SER A 112 -21.98 -16.65 5.35
C SER A 112 -21.23 -15.46 4.77
N LEU A 113 -21.75 -14.85 3.71
CA LEU A 113 -21.12 -13.76 2.99
C LEU A 113 -22.03 -12.53 2.90
N THR A 114 -21.56 -11.41 3.43
CA THR A 114 -22.22 -10.10 3.30
C THR A 114 -21.32 -9.18 2.48
N LEU A 115 -21.86 -8.57 1.43
CA LEU A 115 -21.11 -7.59 0.62
C LEU A 115 -21.30 -6.19 1.21
N LEU A 116 -20.20 -5.51 1.50
CA LEU A 116 -20.22 -4.16 2.08
C LEU A 116 -20.04 -3.09 1.00
N THR A 117 -20.81 -2.01 1.13
CA THR A 117 -20.79 -0.87 0.20
C THR A 117 -20.61 0.46 0.92
N PHE A 118 -20.21 1.50 0.18
CA PHE A 118 -20.08 2.86 0.72
C PHE A 118 -21.41 3.50 1.16
N LYS A 119 -22.55 2.92 0.80
CA LYS A 119 -23.89 3.46 1.07
C LYS A 119 -24.63 2.69 2.16
N ASP A 120 -23.95 1.76 2.84
CA ASP A 120 -24.52 1.02 3.95
C ASP A 120 -24.76 1.96 5.15
N ASN A 121 -25.66 1.55 6.06
CA ASN A 121 -26.01 2.36 7.24
C ASN A 121 -24.80 2.62 8.16
N ASP A 122 -23.90 1.63 8.27
CA ASP A 122 -22.64 1.76 8.98
C ASP A 122 -21.46 1.50 8.03
N PRO A 123 -20.96 2.54 7.34
CA PRO A 123 -19.86 2.40 6.39
C PRO A 123 -18.48 2.58 7.04
N THR A 124 -18.37 2.54 8.37
CA THR A 124 -17.11 2.82 9.11
C THR A 124 -15.95 1.95 8.63
N LEU A 125 -16.14 0.62 8.60
CA LEU A 125 -15.13 -0.35 8.18
C LEU A 125 -14.71 -0.14 6.71
N VAL A 126 -15.66 0.20 5.85
CA VAL A 126 -15.42 0.50 4.43
C VAL A 126 -14.63 1.79 4.27
N ASN A 127 -14.95 2.82 5.05
CA ASN A 127 -14.25 4.11 5.02
C ASN A 127 -12.79 3.98 5.50
N GLU A 128 -12.53 3.17 6.52
CA GLU A 128 -11.18 2.88 6.99
C GLU A 128 -10.36 2.12 5.94
N ALA A 129 -10.94 1.08 5.32
CA ALA A 129 -10.31 0.35 4.23
C ALA A 129 -10.05 1.24 3.02
N TYR A 130 -10.97 2.14 2.70
CA TYR A 130 -10.81 3.14 1.65
C TYR A 130 -9.63 4.08 1.92
N TRP A 131 -9.49 4.58 3.15
CA TRP A 131 -8.34 5.43 3.48
C TRP A 131 -7.01 4.70 3.46
N ARG A 132 -6.97 3.47 3.96
CA ARG A 132 -5.78 2.62 3.84
C ARG A 132 -5.40 2.41 2.38
N SER A 133 -6.39 2.18 1.51
CA SER A 133 -6.17 2.00 0.06
C SER A 133 -5.69 3.27 -0.62
N CYS A 134 -6.23 4.44 -0.25
CA CYS A 134 -5.79 5.72 -0.79
C CYS A 134 -4.34 6.06 -0.39
N SER A 135 -3.96 5.75 0.86
CA SER A 135 -2.59 5.90 1.33
C SER A 135 -1.63 4.92 0.66
N ALA A 136 -2.04 3.66 0.47
CA ALA A 136 -1.27 2.66 -0.25
C ALA A 136 -1.00 3.09 -1.70
N LEU A 137 -2.03 3.62 -2.38
CA LEU A 137 -1.90 4.19 -3.72
C LEU A 137 -0.92 5.37 -3.75
N LEU A 138 -0.96 6.25 -2.75
CA LEU A 138 -0.02 7.37 -2.62
C LEU A 138 1.42 6.87 -2.50
N GLY A 139 1.65 5.86 -1.66
CA GLY A 139 2.95 5.23 -1.49
C GLY A 139 3.51 4.69 -2.81
N GLN A 140 2.69 3.98 -3.59
CA GLN A 140 3.07 3.48 -4.91
C GLN A 140 3.44 4.60 -5.90
N VAL A 141 2.68 5.70 -5.88
CA VAL A 141 2.99 6.88 -6.71
C VAL A 141 4.30 7.52 -6.27
N LEU A 142 4.55 7.65 -4.97
CA LEU A 142 5.78 8.23 -4.44
C LEU A 142 7.01 7.38 -4.79
N GLU A 143 6.93 6.05 -4.73
CA GLU A 143 8.04 5.18 -5.13
C GLU A 143 8.39 5.27 -6.62
N THR A 144 7.47 5.73 -7.47
CA THR A 144 7.66 5.80 -8.94
C THR A 144 7.83 7.22 -9.48
N ALA A 145 7.58 8.24 -8.66
CA ALA A 145 7.61 9.63 -9.10
C ALA A 145 9.01 10.25 -9.18
N PHE A 146 9.96 9.75 -8.38
CA PHE A 146 11.32 10.28 -8.33
C PHE A 146 12.23 9.58 -9.34
N LYS A 147 13.34 10.22 -9.70
CA LYS A 147 14.36 9.63 -10.57
C LYS A 147 14.98 8.42 -9.88
N ASP A 148 15.37 7.41 -10.66
CA ASP A 148 15.98 6.17 -10.16
C ASP A 148 17.27 6.38 -9.35
N ASP A 149 17.93 7.54 -9.53
CA ASP A 149 19.13 7.94 -8.78
C ASP A 149 18.83 8.29 -7.32
N TYR A 150 17.57 8.60 -6.97
CA TYR A 150 17.18 8.97 -5.62
C TYR A 150 16.49 7.82 -4.90
N THR A 151 16.90 7.57 -3.66
CA THR A 151 16.23 6.58 -2.81
C THR A 151 14.93 7.15 -2.23
N VAL A 152 13.87 6.36 -2.29
CA VAL A 152 12.58 6.65 -1.66
C VAL A 152 12.23 5.49 -0.74
N GLU A 153 12.16 5.75 0.56
CA GLU A 153 11.76 4.77 1.55
C GLU A 153 10.42 5.15 2.17
N LEU A 154 9.40 4.33 1.93
CA LEU A 154 8.10 4.46 2.59
C LEU A 154 8.22 3.99 4.03
N LEU A 155 7.79 4.82 4.98
CA LEU A 155 7.72 4.44 6.39
C LEU A 155 6.44 3.65 6.67
N SER A 156 6.26 3.21 7.92
CA SER A 156 5.02 2.61 8.38
C SER A 156 3.89 3.62 8.31
N THR A 157 2.85 3.29 7.55
CA THR A 157 1.65 4.13 7.44
C THR A 157 0.84 3.98 8.73
N ALA A 158 0.72 5.05 9.48
CA ALA A 158 -0.19 5.10 10.62
C ALA A 158 -1.64 5.20 10.15
N GLU A 159 -2.54 4.53 10.88
CA GLU A 159 -3.97 4.61 10.60
C GLU A 159 -4.50 5.98 11.04
N VAL A 160 -4.97 6.76 10.07
CA VAL A 160 -5.52 8.09 10.30
C VAL A 160 -7.04 8.00 10.30
N PRO A 161 -7.73 8.48 11.35
CA PRO A 161 -9.19 8.50 11.37
C PRO A 161 -9.76 9.25 10.18
N VAL A 162 -10.90 8.77 9.67
CA VAL A 162 -11.56 9.37 8.50
C VAL A 162 -11.92 10.83 8.74
N THR A 163 -12.26 11.15 9.98
CA THR A 163 -12.66 12.48 10.44
C THR A 163 -11.53 13.50 10.41
N SER A 164 -10.26 13.09 10.28
CA SER A 164 -9.12 14.00 10.14
C SER A 164 -9.24 14.87 8.88
N GLY A 165 -9.78 14.29 7.80
CA GLY A 165 -10.00 14.95 6.52
C GLY A 165 -8.89 14.75 5.48
N ALA A 166 -7.84 13.98 5.77
CA ALA A 166 -6.83 13.60 4.78
C ALA A 166 -6.20 12.25 5.13
N PHE A 167 -5.85 11.46 4.12
CA PHE A 167 -4.97 10.31 4.30
C PHE A 167 -3.51 10.76 4.22
N CYS A 168 -2.66 10.05 4.94
CA CYS A 168 -1.24 10.39 5.05
C CYS A 168 -0.38 9.21 4.61
N CYS A 169 0.77 9.50 3.99
CA CYS A 169 1.84 8.55 3.73
C CYS A 169 3.16 9.20 4.16
N ASP A 170 3.87 8.54 5.08
CA ASP A 170 5.14 9.04 5.58
C ASP A 170 6.28 8.43 4.76
N VAL A 171 7.21 9.28 4.34
CA VAL A 171 8.29 8.93 3.43
C VAL A 171 9.60 9.60 3.86
N VAL A 172 10.69 8.88 3.66
CA VAL A 172 12.06 9.40 3.71
C VAL A 172 12.59 9.42 2.29
N LEU A 173 13.13 10.56 1.86
CA LEU A 173 13.77 10.70 0.56
C LEU A 173 15.29 10.70 0.75
N ASP A 174 16.01 10.58 -0.36
CA ASP A 174 17.46 10.72 -0.40
C ASP A 174 17.93 12.02 0.30
N PRO A 175 19.01 11.98 1.11
CA PRO A 175 19.56 13.17 1.76
C PRO A 175 19.88 14.33 0.81
N GLN A 176 20.17 14.05 -0.47
CA GLN A 176 20.36 15.10 -1.48
C GLN A 176 19.10 15.95 -1.72
N LEU A 177 17.93 15.41 -1.38
CA LEU A 177 16.66 16.09 -1.49
C LEU A 177 16.23 16.74 -0.17
N ASP A 178 17.04 16.77 0.89
CA ASP A 178 16.67 17.32 2.21
C ASP A 178 16.10 18.75 2.15
N SER A 179 16.71 19.63 1.35
CA SER A 179 16.24 21.00 1.13
C SER A 179 15.10 21.12 0.11
N TRP A 180 14.72 20.04 -0.58
CA TRP A 180 13.68 20.07 -1.61
C TRP A 180 12.29 20.16 -0.98
N THR A 181 11.52 21.12 -1.46
CA THR A 181 10.10 21.28 -1.14
C THR A 181 9.29 21.17 -2.43
N PRO A 182 8.18 20.41 -2.45
CA PRO A 182 7.39 20.24 -3.65
C PRO A 182 6.71 21.55 -4.07
N SER A 183 6.81 21.86 -5.36
CA SER A 183 6.01 22.91 -5.99
C SER A 183 4.57 22.44 -6.22
N GLU A 184 3.65 23.37 -6.51
CA GLU A 184 2.28 23.02 -6.89
C GLU A 184 2.26 22.12 -8.15
N GLU A 185 3.16 22.35 -9.10
CA GLU A 185 3.31 21.50 -10.29
C GLU A 185 3.75 20.07 -9.96
N SER A 186 4.59 19.92 -8.92
CA SER A 186 5.02 18.61 -8.42
C SER A 186 3.82 17.85 -7.83
N LEU A 187 3.01 18.52 -7.00
CA LEU A 187 1.78 17.93 -6.42
C LEU A 187 0.76 17.55 -7.50
N ARG A 188 0.61 18.38 -8.53
CA ARG A 188 -0.24 18.07 -9.70
C ARG A 188 0.29 16.85 -10.48
N SER A 189 1.60 16.72 -10.60
CA SER A 189 2.24 15.57 -11.27
C SER A 189 2.03 14.28 -10.48
N LEU A 190 2.16 14.31 -9.15
CA LEU A 190 1.83 13.17 -8.27
C LEU A 190 0.35 12.79 -8.39
N THR A 191 -0.54 13.79 -8.38
CA THR A 191 -1.98 13.56 -8.57
C THR A 191 -2.28 12.90 -9.92
N LYS A 192 -1.59 13.32 -11.00
CA LYS A 192 -1.70 12.70 -12.32
C LYS A 192 -1.22 11.25 -12.32
N GLY A 193 -0.12 10.94 -11.62
CA GLY A 193 0.36 9.57 -11.43
C GLY A 193 -0.65 8.68 -10.72
N ALA A 194 -1.29 9.19 -9.66
CA ALA A 194 -2.38 8.47 -8.98
C ALA A 194 -3.57 8.22 -9.92
N HIS A 195 -3.97 9.22 -10.71
CA HIS A 195 -5.05 9.07 -11.68
C HIS A 195 -4.73 8.02 -12.74
N GLN A 196 -3.49 7.91 -13.20
CA GLN A 196 -3.09 6.85 -14.15
C GLN A 196 -3.34 5.46 -13.57
N LEU A 197 -2.98 5.22 -12.31
CA LEU A 197 -3.23 3.95 -11.62
C LEU A 197 -4.72 3.68 -11.37
N ILE A 198 -5.50 4.73 -11.09
CA ILE A 198 -6.96 4.65 -10.95
C ILE A 198 -7.61 4.25 -12.28
N HIS A 199 -7.19 4.84 -13.40
CA HIS A 199 -7.75 4.56 -14.72
C HIS A 199 -7.39 3.16 -15.24
N GLN A 200 -6.30 2.56 -14.74
CA GLN A 200 -5.96 1.16 -15.04
C GLN A 200 -6.86 0.14 -14.33
N ASP A 201 -7.66 0.57 -13.33
CA ASP A 201 -8.57 -0.25 -12.53
C ASP A 201 -7.94 -1.56 -12.02
N LEU A 202 -6.75 -1.44 -11.41
CA LEU A 202 -5.98 -2.57 -10.92
C LEU A 202 -6.63 -3.17 -9.66
N ALA A 203 -6.64 -4.50 -9.59
CA ALA A 203 -7.09 -5.22 -8.41
C ALA A 203 -6.04 -5.18 -7.29
N TRP A 204 -6.49 -5.04 -6.04
CA TRP A 204 -5.65 -5.28 -4.87
C TRP A 204 -5.65 -6.77 -4.57
N GLU A 205 -4.55 -7.46 -4.88
CA GLU A 205 -4.43 -8.90 -4.65
C GLU A 205 -3.88 -9.18 -3.24
N PRO A 206 -4.71 -9.70 -2.31
CA PRO A 206 -4.27 -10.05 -0.97
C PRO A 206 -3.52 -11.38 -0.98
N LEU A 207 -2.51 -11.50 -0.12
CA LEU A 207 -1.80 -12.74 0.15
C LEU A 207 -1.43 -12.79 1.63
N GLU A 208 -2.00 -13.76 2.35
CA GLU A 208 -1.68 -14.02 3.74
C GLU A 208 -0.37 -14.82 3.81
N VAL A 209 0.64 -14.32 4.50
CA VAL A 209 1.98 -14.91 4.54
C VAL A 209 2.54 -15.02 5.96
N ALA A 210 3.50 -15.93 6.13
CA ALA A 210 4.30 -16.01 7.33
C ALA A 210 5.28 -14.81 7.41
N PRO A 211 5.66 -14.36 8.63
CA PRO A 211 6.61 -13.26 8.81
C PRO A 211 7.95 -13.47 8.10
N SER A 212 8.44 -14.72 8.04
CA SER A 212 9.68 -15.07 7.34
C SER A 212 9.63 -14.71 5.85
N VAL A 213 8.52 -15.00 5.18
CA VAL A 213 8.33 -14.67 3.76
C VAL A 213 8.21 -13.15 3.58
N ALA A 214 7.54 -12.45 4.49
CA ALA A 214 7.46 -10.99 4.43
C ALA A 214 8.85 -10.34 4.62
N LEU A 215 9.69 -10.86 5.52
CA LEU A 215 11.07 -10.40 5.71
C LEU A 215 11.94 -10.62 4.46
N GLU A 216 11.75 -11.73 3.73
CA GLU A 216 12.40 -11.96 2.42
C GLU A 216 11.96 -10.89 1.39
N VAL A 217 10.65 -10.63 1.30
CA VAL A 217 10.08 -9.64 0.37
C VAL A 217 10.61 -8.23 0.62
N PHE A 218 10.82 -7.86 1.88
CA PHE A 218 11.31 -6.53 2.28
C PHE A 218 12.78 -6.52 2.70
N SER A 219 13.58 -7.50 2.24
CA SER A 219 14.98 -7.70 2.65
C SER A 219 15.91 -6.48 2.46
N HIS A 220 15.58 -5.61 1.50
CA HIS A 220 16.34 -4.42 1.15
C HIS A 220 16.02 -3.18 2.00
N SER A 221 14.91 -3.15 2.75
CA SER A 221 14.53 -1.98 3.57
C SER A 221 14.44 -2.35 5.04
N ARG A 222 15.35 -1.78 5.83
CA ARG A 222 15.41 -2.00 7.29
C ARG A 222 14.15 -1.49 8.00
N CYS A 223 13.63 -0.33 7.58
CA CYS A 223 12.39 0.21 8.14
C CYS A 223 11.21 -0.75 7.93
N LYS A 224 11.10 -1.37 6.74
CA LYS A 224 10.04 -2.34 6.46
C LYS A 224 10.23 -3.66 7.19
N GLN A 225 11.47 -4.11 7.42
CA GLN A 225 11.73 -5.30 8.25
C GLN A 225 11.25 -5.11 9.69
N GLU A 226 11.54 -3.96 10.30
CA GLU A 226 11.04 -3.65 11.64
C GLU A 226 9.52 -3.51 11.67
N GLU A 227 8.90 -2.92 10.63
CA GLU A 227 7.43 -2.87 10.49
C GLU A 227 6.83 -4.28 10.42
N VAL A 228 7.48 -5.21 9.69
CA VAL A 228 7.08 -6.62 9.62
C VAL A 228 7.16 -7.30 10.98
N GLU A 229 8.25 -7.12 11.71
CA GLU A 229 8.44 -7.70 13.05
C GLU A 229 7.42 -7.16 14.06
N GLN A 230 7.21 -5.84 14.07
CA GLN A 230 6.24 -5.20 14.95
C GLN A 230 4.83 -5.70 14.66
N ARG A 231 4.41 -5.75 13.39
CA ARG A 231 3.08 -6.25 13.04
C ARG A 231 2.92 -7.75 13.29
N ALA A 232 3.98 -8.53 13.10
CA ALA A 232 3.96 -9.95 13.42
C ALA A 232 3.72 -10.18 14.92
N SER A 233 4.30 -9.34 15.79
CA SER A 233 4.10 -9.42 17.25
C SER A 233 2.69 -9.04 17.70
N GLN A 234 1.99 -8.18 16.95
CA GLN A 234 0.64 -7.72 17.25
C GLN A 234 -0.45 -8.61 16.64
N SER A 235 -0.12 -9.39 15.61
CA SER A 235 -1.08 -10.24 14.90
C SER A 235 -1.46 -11.46 15.72
N PRO A 236 -2.74 -11.65 16.10
CA PRO A 236 -3.17 -12.81 16.88
C PRO A 236 -3.04 -14.13 16.11
N LYS A 237 -3.14 -14.07 14.77
CA LYS A 237 -3.00 -15.24 13.89
C LYS A 237 -1.52 -15.56 13.56
N GLY A 238 -0.58 -14.67 13.94
CA GLY A 238 0.83 -14.81 13.59
C GLY A 238 1.14 -14.68 12.10
N THR A 239 0.16 -14.24 11.30
CA THR A 239 0.25 -14.04 9.85
C THR A 239 0.17 -12.56 9.51
N LEU A 240 0.68 -12.21 8.32
CA LEU A 240 0.70 -10.86 7.78
C LEU A 240 -0.01 -10.83 6.42
N MET A 241 -0.65 -9.71 6.11
CA MET A 241 -1.31 -9.49 4.83
C MET A 241 -0.45 -8.64 3.90
N LEU A 242 0.02 -9.25 2.82
CA LEU A 242 0.63 -8.54 1.69
C LEU A 242 -0.42 -8.22 0.64
N TYR A 243 -0.26 -7.08 -0.03
CA TYR A 243 -1.08 -6.69 -1.17
C TYR A 243 -0.19 -6.44 -2.38
N ARG A 244 -0.60 -6.97 -3.53
CA ARG A 244 -0.02 -6.64 -4.83
C ARG A 244 -0.99 -5.79 -5.64
N CYS A 245 -0.48 -4.70 -6.21
CA CYS A 245 -1.18 -3.83 -7.15
C CYS A 245 -0.31 -3.61 -8.38
N GLY A 246 -0.64 -4.32 -9.47
CA GLY A 246 0.23 -4.41 -10.64
C GLY A 246 1.60 -4.96 -10.25
N ASP A 247 2.63 -4.12 -10.39
CA ASP A 247 4.03 -4.48 -10.11
C ASP A 247 4.52 -4.03 -8.72
N HIS A 248 3.64 -3.48 -7.87
CA HIS A 248 4.01 -3.02 -6.54
C HIS A 248 3.45 -3.93 -5.45
N VAL A 249 4.31 -4.33 -4.51
CA VAL A 249 3.95 -5.17 -3.35
C VAL A 249 4.14 -4.35 -2.08
N LEU A 250 3.11 -4.33 -1.24
CA LEU A 250 3.08 -3.55 -0.01
C LEU A 250 2.53 -4.36 1.18
N LEU A 251 2.87 -3.92 2.38
CA LEU A 251 2.38 -4.46 3.65
C LEU A 251 1.30 -3.53 4.20
N ALA A 252 0.06 -4.01 4.29
CA ALA A 252 -1.05 -3.22 4.86
C ALA A 252 -1.40 -3.71 6.27
N GLY A 253 -1.87 -2.80 7.13
CA GLY A 253 -2.33 -3.11 8.49
C GLY A 253 -3.73 -3.73 8.54
N GLY A 254 -4.45 -3.75 7.42
CA GLY A 254 -5.81 -4.24 7.34
C GLY A 254 -6.30 -4.39 5.89
N PRO A 255 -7.58 -4.78 5.70
CA PRO A 255 -8.16 -5.06 4.39
C PRO A 255 -8.25 -3.82 3.50
N LEU A 256 -7.82 -3.94 2.24
CA LEU A 256 -7.96 -2.88 1.24
C LEU A 256 -9.26 -3.04 0.44
N VAL A 257 -9.66 -1.98 -0.25
CA VAL A 257 -10.80 -2.01 -1.19
C VAL A 257 -10.50 -2.93 -2.38
N ALA A 258 -11.52 -3.28 -3.17
CA ALA A 258 -11.36 -4.24 -4.27
C ALA A 258 -10.33 -3.79 -5.32
N ARG A 259 -10.48 -2.55 -5.80
CA ARG A 259 -9.76 -2.06 -6.99
C ARG A 259 -9.40 -0.59 -6.89
N THR A 260 -8.33 -0.17 -7.58
CA THR A 260 -7.89 1.23 -7.61
C THR A 260 -8.93 2.16 -8.23
N GLY A 261 -9.75 1.68 -9.17
CA GLY A 261 -10.80 2.48 -9.81
C GLY A 261 -11.93 2.90 -8.88
N GLN A 262 -12.03 2.32 -7.67
CA GLN A 262 -12.98 2.79 -6.65
C GLN A 262 -12.59 4.18 -6.12
N CYS A 263 -11.30 4.53 -6.15
CA CYS A 263 -10.81 5.85 -5.80
C CYS A 263 -11.04 6.82 -6.97
N SER A 264 -12.17 7.53 -6.99
CA SER A 264 -12.55 8.34 -8.17
C SER A 264 -11.95 9.75 -8.15
N GLN A 265 -12.38 10.60 -7.22
CA GLN A 265 -11.78 11.92 -7.04
C GLN A 265 -10.55 11.73 -6.15
N TYR A 266 -9.36 12.02 -6.64
CA TYR A 266 -8.11 11.84 -5.90
C TYR A 266 -7.20 13.04 -6.10
N GLU A 267 -6.62 13.57 -5.03
CA GLU A 267 -5.71 14.72 -5.09
C GLU A 267 -4.66 14.64 -3.99
N VAL A 268 -3.40 14.87 -4.35
CA VAL A 268 -2.30 15.06 -3.38
C VAL A 268 -2.28 16.53 -2.99
N THR A 269 -2.59 16.82 -1.73
CA THR A 269 -2.93 18.17 -1.27
C THR A 269 -1.73 18.93 -0.72
N ALA A 270 -0.89 18.25 0.05
CA ALA A 270 0.21 18.86 0.76
C ALA A 270 1.34 17.86 1.03
N PHE A 271 2.51 18.42 1.33
CA PHE A 271 3.71 17.67 1.70
C PHE A 271 4.38 18.42 2.83
N HIS A 272 4.40 17.81 4.02
CA HIS A 272 4.90 18.44 5.22
C HIS A 272 6.22 17.82 5.64
N SER A 273 7.14 18.66 6.11
CA SER A 273 8.37 18.20 6.77
C SER A 273 8.06 17.94 8.24
N LEU A 274 8.29 16.72 8.71
CA LEU A 274 8.14 16.34 10.12
C LEU A 274 9.46 16.43 10.90
N GLY A 275 10.57 16.73 10.21
CA GLY A 275 11.90 16.87 10.80
C GLY A 275 12.73 15.58 10.71
N GLN A 276 13.86 15.57 11.41
CA GLN A 276 14.77 14.44 11.42
C GLN A 276 14.19 13.29 12.26
N GLY A 277 14.07 12.11 11.68
CA GLY A 277 13.73 10.87 12.37
C GLY A 277 14.89 9.88 12.34
N ARG A 278 14.65 8.68 12.90
CA ARG A 278 15.64 7.59 12.97
C ARG A 278 16.22 7.17 11.62
N TRP A 279 15.41 7.23 10.55
CA TRP A 279 15.79 6.77 9.21
C TRP A 279 16.24 7.91 8.28
N GLY A 280 16.14 9.17 8.71
CA GLY A 280 16.42 10.34 7.89
C GLY A 280 15.38 11.44 8.05
N HIS A 281 15.40 12.42 7.15
CA HIS A 281 14.45 13.52 7.14
C HIS A 281 13.05 13.02 6.75
N ARG A 282 12.15 12.95 7.73
CA ARG A 282 10.81 12.41 7.57
C ARG A 282 9.88 13.46 6.98
N ARG A 283 9.12 13.04 5.98
CA ARG A 283 8.11 13.87 5.34
C ARG A 283 6.78 13.16 5.28
N ARG A 284 5.70 13.92 5.37
CA ARG A 284 4.33 13.42 5.30
C ARG A 284 3.66 13.97 4.06
N ALA A 285 3.40 13.08 3.11
CA ALA A 285 2.54 13.36 1.98
C ALA A 285 1.08 13.21 2.42
N GLN A 286 0.24 14.16 2.05
CA GLN A 286 -1.19 14.13 2.34
C GLN A 286 -2.01 14.17 1.06
N GLY A 287 -3.17 13.53 1.11
CA GLY A 287 -4.13 13.60 0.03
C GLY A 287 -5.56 13.53 0.51
N LEU A 288 -6.44 13.84 -0.43
CA LEU A 288 -7.89 13.76 -0.30
C LEU A 288 -8.43 12.88 -1.41
N SER A 289 -9.38 12.01 -1.08
CA SER A 289 -10.06 11.21 -2.07
C SER A 289 -11.51 10.92 -1.72
N LEU A 290 -12.36 10.78 -2.73
CA LEU A 290 -13.75 10.34 -2.61
C LEU A 290 -14.05 9.20 -3.59
N PRO A 291 -14.80 8.18 -3.15
CA PRO A 291 -15.09 7.02 -3.97
C PRO A 291 -16.05 7.37 -5.11
N LEU A 292 -16.07 6.54 -6.16
CA LEU A 292 -16.94 6.73 -7.33
C LEU A 292 -18.42 6.90 -6.95
N GLN A 293 -18.87 6.22 -5.90
CA GLN A 293 -20.25 6.24 -5.44
C GLN A 293 -20.64 7.52 -4.69
N LEU A 294 -19.66 8.32 -4.23
CA LEU A 294 -19.85 9.50 -3.37
C LEU A 294 -19.07 10.71 -3.91
N GLN A 295 -19.26 11.03 -5.19
CA GLN A 295 -18.62 12.20 -5.79
C GLN A 295 -19.14 13.52 -5.19
N ALA A 296 -18.22 14.43 -4.87
CA ALA A 296 -18.57 15.75 -4.40
C ALA A 296 -18.62 16.76 -5.55
N HIS A 297 -19.54 17.73 -5.42
CA HIS A 297 -19.56 18.92 -6.27
C HIS A 297 -18.29 19.77 -6.06
N HIS A 298 -17.83 20.48 -7.10
CA HIS A 298 -16.56 21.21 -7.09
C HIS A 298 -16.43 22.22 -5.93
N THR A 299 -17.52 22.86 -5.51
CA THR A 299 -17.53 23.79 -4.35
C THR A 299 -17.23 23.08 -3.03
N VAL A 300 -17.80 21.88 -2.84
CA VAL A 300 -17.56 21.06 -1.65
C VAL A 300 -16.15 20.51 -1.69
N TRP A 301 -15.71 20.01 -2.85
CA TRP A 301 -14.35 19.53 -3.06
C TRP A 301 -13.30 20.59 -2.68
N ARG A 302 -13.48 21.84 -3.11
CA ARG A 302 -12.57 22.94 -2.75
C ARG A 302 -12.44 23.15 -1.24
N LYS A 303 -13.56 23.06 -0.50
CA LYS A 303 -13.56 23.19 0.97
C LYS A 303 -12.84 22.02 1.63
N LEU A 304 -13.08 20.80 1.16
CA LEU A 304 -12.39 19.61 1.65
C LEU A 304 -10.89 19.67 1.37
N ARG A 305 -10.50 20.11 0.16
CA ARG A 305 -9.10 20.32 -0.21
C ARG A 305 -8.39 21.30 0.72
N GLN A 306 -9.03 22.45 1.03
CA GLN A 306 -8.46 23.43 1.96
C GLN A 306 -8.24 22.86 3.37
N ARG A 307 -9.12 21.97 3.82
CA ARG A 307 -8.93 21.26 5.09
C ARG A 307 -7.77 20.27 5.01
N ALA A 308 -7.69 19.50 3.93
CA ALA A 308 -6.67 18.47 3.70
C ALA A 308 -5.26 19.03 3.42
N GLN A 309 -5.10 20.35 3.28
CA GLN A 309 -3.79 21.02 3.20
C GLN A 309 -3.17 21.28 4.57
N LYS A 310 -3.96 21.18 5.64
CA LYS A 310 -3.46 21.35 7.00
C LYS A 310 -2.82 20.06 7.46
N LEU A 311 -1.66 20.17 8.11
CA LEU A 311 -0.99 19.03 8.71
C LEU A 311 -1.97 18.29 9.63
N VAL A 312 -2.08 16.99 9.41
CA VAL A 312 -2.88 16.09 10.23
C VAL A 312 -1.95 15.48 11.25
N ASP A 313 -2.23 15.79 12.51
CA ASP A 313 -1.57 15.18 13.64
C ASP A 313 -2.09 13.75 13.78
N VAL A 314 -1.15 12.80 13.76
CA VAL A 314 -1.46 11.39 13.95
C VAL A 314 -1.03 11.06 15.38
N PRO A 315 -1.98 10.80 16.29
CA PRO A 315 -1.65 10.42 17.66
C PRO A 315 -0.91 9.08 17.64
N GLY A 316 0.31 9.04 18.19
CA GLY A 316 1.11 7.81 18.32
C GLY A 316 2.46 7.80 17.59
N CYS A 317 2.84 8.90 16.91
CA CYS A 317 4.17 9.02 16.29
C CYS A 317 5.10 9.98 17.04
N GLU A 318 4.97 10.03 18.37
CA GLU A 318 5.99 10.59 19.26
C GLU A 318 6.96 9.46 19.62
N GLU A 319 8.16 9.48 19.04
CA GLU A 319 9.29 8.83 19.73
C GLU A 319 9.63 9.68 20.96
N PRO A 320 10.02 9.05 22.09
CA PRO A 320 10.30 9.78 23.32
C PRO A 320 11.42 10.79 23.06
N SER A 321 11.12 12.07 23.27
CA SER A 321 12.14 13.10 23.33
C SER A 321 13.20 12.65 24.34
N SER A 322 14.45 12.55 23.89
CA SER A 322 15.58 12.34 24.77
C SER A 322 15.55 13.47 25.80
N SER A 323 15.18 13.14 27.03
CA SER A 323 15.27 14.03 28.16
C SER A 323 16.74 14.39 28.35
N SER A 324 17.09 15.61 27.94
CA SER A 324 18.27 16.29 28.45
C SER A 324 18.09 16.44 29.95
N SER A 325 18.74 15.55 30.69
CA SER A 325 18.98 15.71 32.11
C SER A 325 19.93 16.90 32.27
N GLU A 326 19.36 18.08 32.54
CA GLU A 326 20.10 19.14 33.21
C GLU A 326 20.46 18.63 34.60
N SER A 327 21.70 18.15 34.74
CA SER A 327 22.33 17.93 36.02
C SER A 327 22.62 19.29 36.66
N THR A 328 21.76 19.66 37.61
CA THR A 328 22.09 20.64 38.64
C THR A 328 23.20 20.07 39.52
N GLN A 329 24.40 20.65 39.42
CA GLN A 329 25.38 20.78 40.51
C GLN A 329 26.39 21.87 40.17
#